data_AF-A0A7C7A6M1-F1
#
_entry.id   AF-A0A7C7A6M1-F1
#
_cell.length_a   1.000
_cell.length_b   1.000
_cell.length_c   1.000
_cell.angle_alpha   90.00
_cell.angle_beta   90.00
_cell.angle_gamma   90.00
#
_symmetry.space_group_name_H-M   'P 1'
#
loop_
_entity.id
_entity.type
_entity.pdbx_description
1 polymer ?
#
loop_
_entity_poly.entity_id
_entity_poly.type
_entity_poly.pdbx_seq_one_letter_code
_entity_poly.pdbx_strand_id
1 'polypeptide(L)'
;MDNLGEIIACLQKQKSIYEELLSISREKKQVLIDGNVEKLDSMVKREGNLIIEIGDLENKREKAVEALAKELGCSSKELTVSYVCDRVADKRVGLIRSLADSIGSILKELKELNDINGKLIEQSLEYVNFSINLVADVLEGQKAVYEANEEENKGNGVRLFDAKV
;
A
#
# COMPACT_ATOMS: atom_id res chain seq x y z
N MET A 1 38.44 3.36 -5.26
CA MET A 1 37.38 3.00 -4.29
C MET A 1 36.80 1.68 -4.74
N ASP A 2 36.30 0.83 -3.83
CA ASP A 2 35.68 -0.44 -4.23
C ASP A 2 34.22 -0.23 -4.61
N ASN A 3 34.00 0.37 -5.79
CA ASN A 3 32.66 0.70 -6.29
C ASN A 3 31.77 -0.54 -6.40
N LEU A 4 32.34 -1.70 -6.73
CA LEU A 4 31.62 -2.97 -6.79
C LEU A 4 31.12 -3.42 -5.41
N GLY A 5 31.96 -3.27 -4.37
CA GLY A 5 31.58 -3.53 -2.98
C GLY A 5 30.45 -2.62 -2.50
N GLU A 6 30.48 -1.34 -2.86
CA GLU A 6 29.41 -0.38 -2.52
C GLU A 6 28.07 -0.75 -3.18
N ILE A 7 28.08 -1.14 -4.46
CA ILE A 7 26.88 -1.60 -5.17
C ILE A 7 26.29 -2.82 -4.47
N ILE A 8 27.12 -3.80 -4.10
CA ILE A 8 26.66 -5.01 -3.40
C ILE A 8 26.06 -4.66 -2.05
N ALA A 9 26.71 -3.79 -1.27
CA ALA A 9 26.19 -3.36 0.03
C ALA A 9 24.85 -2.64 -0.10
N CYS A 10 24.67 -1.81 -1.14
CA CYS A 10 23.39 -1.16 -1.42
C CYS A 10 22.30 -2.20 -1.77
N LEU A 11 22.61 -3.14 -2.68
CA LEU A 11 21.67 -4.18 -3.09
C LEU A 11 21.25 -5.09 -1.93
N GLN A 12 22.18 -5.44 -1.03
CA GLN A 12 21.88 -6.25 0.16
C GLN A 12 20.92 -5.52 1.11
N LYS A 13 21.15 -4.21 1.34
CA LYS A 13 20.26 -3.39 2.16
C LYS A 13 18.89 -3.21 1.51
N GLN A 14 18.85 -2.90 0.22
CA GLN A 14 17.60 -2.80 -0.55
C GLN A 14 16.80 -4.11 -0.46
N LYS A 15 17.46 -5.26 -0.63
CA LYS A 15 16.83 -6.56 -0.46
C LYS A 15 16.17 -6.71 0.92
N SER A 16 16.89 -6.40 2.00
CA SER A 16 16.37 -6.49 3.36
C SER A 16 15.13 -5.60 3.56
N ILE A 17 15.14 -4.39 3.00
CA ILE A 17 13.99 -3.48 3.10
C ILE A 17 12.81 -4.00 2.29
N TYR A 18 13.05 -4.56 1.10
CA TYR A 18 11.97 -5.17 0.31
C TYR A 18 11.36 -6.40 1.00
N GLU A 19 12.17 -7.22 1.69
CA GLU A 19 11.67 -8.32 2.52
C GLU A 19 10.80 -7.82 3.69
N GLU A 20 11.19 -6.69 4.30
CA GLU A 20 10.39 -6.04 5.34
C GLU A 20 9.06 -5.50 4.78
N LEU A 21 9.09 -4.78 3.66
CA LEU A 21 7.89 -4.32 2.97
C LEU A 21 6.96 -5.48 2.60
N LEU A 22 7.53 -6.60 2.15
CA LEU A 22 6.76 -7.81 1.85
C LEU A 22 6.07 -8.36 3.10
N SER A 23 6.78 -8.40 4.23
CA SER A 23 6.19 -8.81 5.52
C SER A 23 5.05 -7.89 5.94
N ILE A 24 5.23 -6.57 5.83
CA ILE A 24 4.19 -5.59 6.16
C ILE A 24 2.99 -5.78 5.23
N SER A 25 3.20 -5.97 3.93
CA SER A 25 2.11 -6.18 2.97
C SER A 25 1.33 -7.47 3.22
N ARG A 26 2.00 -8.54 3.69
CA ARG A 26 1.32 -9.78 4.11
C ARG A 26 0.48 -9.56 5.37
N GLU A 27 1.02 -8.87 6.37
CA GLU A 27 0.28 -8.55 7.60
C GLU A 27 -0.90 -7.61 7.33
N LYS A 28 -0.74 -6.67 6.38
CA LYS A 28 -1.76 -5.68 6.04
C LYS A 28 -3.04 -6.36 5.57
N LYS A 29 -2.93 -7.49 4.87
CA LYS A 29 -4.09 -8.30 4.46
C LYS A 29 -4.97 -8.70 5.64
N GLN A 30 -4.37 -9.17 6.75
CA GLN A 30 -5.13 -9.56 7.94
C GLN A 30 -5.74 -8.34 8.62
N VAL A 31 -4.98 -7.26 8.74
CA VAL A 31 -5.46 -6.00 9.35
C VAL A 31 -6.65 -5.40 8.61
N LEU A 32 -6.67 -5.51 7.27
CA LEU A 32 -7.79 -5.08 6.44
C LEU A 32 -9.03 -5.96 6.66
N ILE A 33 -8.85 -7.29 6.77
CA ILE A 33 -9.95 -8.21 7.10
C ILE A 33 -10.54 -7.90 8.48
N ASP A 34 -9.69 -7.58 9.44
CA ASP A 34 -10.09 -7.25 10.82
C ASP A 34 -10.68 -5.83 10.95
N GLY A 35 -10.59 -5.00 9.92
CA GLY A 35 -11.08 -3.61 9.93
C GLY A 35 -10.32 -2.68 10.88
N ASN A 36 -9.09 -3.01 11.28
CA ASN A 36 -8.34 -2.24 12.27
C ASN A 36 -7.60 -1.05 11.63
N VAL A 37 -8.27 0.11 11.59
CA VAL A 37 -7.77 1.34 10.96
C VAL A 37 -6.53 1.92 11.67
N GLU A 38 -6.45 1.83 13.00
CA GLU A 38 -5.29 2.34 13.75
C GLU A 38 -4.01 1.57 13.40
N LYS A 39 -4.12 0.24 13.35
CA LYS A 39 -3.01 -0.61 12.94
C LYS A 39 -2.64 -0.36 11.48
N LEU A 40 -3.63 -0.19 10.60
CA LEU A 40 -3.40 0.14 9.19
C LEU A 40 -2.61 1.45 9.02
N ASP A 41 -2.97 2.51 9.74
CA ASP A 41 -2.25 3.81 9.71
C ASP A 41 -0.78 3.65 10.15
N SER A 42 -0.53 2.90 11.22
CA SER A 42 0.83 2.64 11.70
C SER A 42 1.68 1.90 10.65
N MET A 43 1.08 0.96 9.91
CA MET A 43 1.76 0.20 8.86
C MET A 43 2.10 1.08 7.66
N VAL A 44 1.17 1.94 7.23
CA VAL A 44 1.39 2.88 6.12
C VAL A 44 2.53 3.86 6.44
N LYS A 45 2.60 4.36 7.67
CA LYS A 45 3.72 5.22 8.12
C LYS A 45 5.06 4.50 8.06
N ARG A 46 5.10 3.23 8.50
CA ARG A 46 6.31 2.41 8.43
C ARG A 46 6.75 2.16 6.99
N GLU A 47 5.83 1.81 6.10
CA GLU A 47 6.11 1.66 4.66
C GLU A 47 6.68 2.95 4.06
N GLY A 48 6.10 4.11 4.41
CA GLY A 48 6.60 5.42 3.96
C GLY A 48 8.07 5.65 4.33
N ASN A 49 8.47 5.33 5.56
CA ASN A 49 9.86 5.45 6.00
C ASN A 49 10.79 4.52 5.22
N LEU A 50 10.38 3.27 4.99
CA LEU A 50 11.16 2.29 4.22
C LEU A 50 11.32 2.71 2.75
N ILE A 51 10.29 3.32 2.15
CA ILE A 51 10.35 3.85 0.79
C ILE A 51 11.38 4.99 0.67
N ILE A 52 11.42 5.89 1.67
CA ILE A 52 12.42 6.96 1.72
C ILE A 52 13.84 6.35 1.79
N GLU A 53 14.05 5.35 2.65
CA GLU A 53 15.34 4.68 2.78
C GLU A 53 15.78 3.98 1.49
N ILE A 54 14.86 3.32 0.78
CA ILE A 54 15.14 2.75 -0.55
C ILE A 54 15.59 3.84 -1.53
N GLY A 55 14.95 5.00 -1.53
CA GLY A 55 15.33 6.13 -2.39
C GLY A 55 16.76 6.61 -2.13
N ASP A 56 17.15 6.71 -0.87
CA ASP A 56 18.51 7.09 -0.48
C ASP A 56 19.55 6.04 -0.88
N LEU A 57 19.23 4.75 -0.73
CA LEU A 57 20.10 3.65 -1.16
C LEU A 57 20.25 3.62 -2.68
N GLU A 58 19.17 3.91 -3.41
CA GLU A 58 19.19 3.94 -4.87
C GLU A 58 20.08 5.06 -5.39
N ASN A 59 19.98 6.26 -4.81
CA ASN A 59 20.87 7.38 -5.12
C ASN A 59 22.35 7.05 -4.87
N LYS A 60 22.65 6.31 -3.78
CA LYS A 60 24.02 5.85 -3.49
C LYS A 60 24.50 4.82 -4.50
N ARG A 61 23.64 3.84 -4.82
CA ARG A 61 23.92 2.80 -5.79
C ARG A 61 24.19 3.38 -7.18
N GLU A 62 23.39 4.35 -7.62
CA GLU A 62 23.56 5.01 -8.92
C GLU A 62 24.91 5.74 -9.02
N LYS A 63 25.33 6.46 -7.97
CA LYS A 63 26.66 7.09 -7.92
C LYS A 63 27.80 6.07 -8.01
N ALA A 64 27.68 4.93 -7.32
CA ALA A 64 28.67 3.85 -7.38
C ALA A 64 28.72 3.19 -8.77
N VAL A 65 27.56 3.00 -9.40
CA VAL A 65 27.44 2.53 -10.80
C VAL A 65 28.10 3.51 -11.77
N GLU A 66 27.87 4.81 -11.63
CA GLU A 66 28.52 5.83 -12.48
C GLU A 66 30.04 5.85 -12.31
N ALA A 67 30.54 5.71 -11.08
CA ALA A 67 31.97 5.63 -10.80
C ALA A 67 32.59 4.37 -11.43
N LEU A 68 31.92 3.22 -11.30
CA LEU A 68 32.35 1.97 -11.91
C LEU A 68 32.33 2.04 -13.45
N ALA A 69 31.32 2.69 -14.04
CA ALA A 69 31.26 2.87 -15.49
C ALA A 69 32.44 3.71 -16.03
N LYS A 70 32.81 4.77 -15.30
CA LYS A 70 33.99 5.59 -15.63
C LYS A 70 35.29 4.78 -15.55
N GLU A 71 35.45 3.92 -14.54
CA GLU A 71 36.61 3.03 -14.41
C GLU A 71 36.70 2.00 -15.55
N LEU A 72 35.56 1.52 -16.04
CA LEU A 72 35.46 0.56 -17.14
C LEU A 72 35.48 1.22 -18.54
N GLY A 73 35.51 2.56 -18.61
CA GLY A 73 35.50 3.31 -19.87
C GLY A 73 34.20 3.21 -20.67
N CYS A 74 33.07 2.96 -20.00
CA CYS A 74 31.75 2.84 -20.64
C CYS A 74 30.75 3.87 -20.11
N SER A 75 29.62 4.01 -20.81
CA SER A 75 28.52 4.87 -20.34
C SER A 75 27.80 4.21 -19.17
N SER A 76 27.36 5.00 -18.19
CA SER A 76 26.53 4.50 -17.08
C SER A 76 25.20 3.90 -17.57
N LYS A 77 24.67 4.40 -18.69
CA LYS A 77 23.46 3.86 -19.33
C LYS A 77 23.65 2.47 -19.94
N GLU A 78 24.88 2.10 -20.26
CA GLU A 78 25.24 0.79 -20.80
C GLU A 78 25.57 -0.22 -19.69
N LEU A 79 25.80 0.27 -18.46
CA LEU A 79 26.19 -0.53 -17.30
C LEU A 79 24.97 -1.25 -16.67
N THR A 80 24.45 -2.25 -17.38
CA THR A 80 23.43 -3.16 -16.86
C THR A 80 24.04 -4.25 -15.97
N VAL A 81 23.22 -4.93 -15.17
CA VAL A 81 23.65 -6.12 -14.41
C VAL A 81 24.30 -7.15 -15.34
N SER A 82 23.73 -7.41 -16.52
CA SER A 82 24.32 -8.28 -17.53
C SER A 82 25.66 -7.78 -18.03
N TYR A 83 25.80 -6.47 -18.29
CA TYR A 83 27.05 -5.87 -18.73
C TYR A 83 28.17 -6.01 -17.69
N VAL A 84 27.86 -5.76 -16.42
CA VAL A 84 28.80 -5.99 -15.30
C VAL A 84 29.15 -7.48 -15.23
N CYS A 85 28.19 -8.36 -15.48
CA CYS A 85 28.42 -9.80 -15.47
C CYS A 85 29.34 -10.32 -16.56
N ASP A 86 29.29 -9.71 -17.74
CA ASP A 86 30.04 -10.17 -18.90
C ASP A 86 31.44 -9.56 -18.99
N ARG A 87 31.66 -8.36 -18.41
CA ARG A 87 32.92 -7.60 -18.56
C ARG A 87 33.80 -7.53 -17.31
N VAL A 88 33.26 -7.78 -16.12
CA VAL A 88 34.03 -7.71 -14.87
C VAL A 88 34.44 -9.13 -14.45
N ALA A 89 35.74 -9.42 -14.52
CA ALA A 89 36.30 -10.68 -14.06
C ALA A 89 36.47 -10.70 -12.53
N ASP A 90 35.35 -10.59 -11.79
CA ASP A 90 35.32 -10.62 -10.32
C ASP A 90 34.29 -11.65 -9.83
N LYS A 91 34.66 -12.46 -8.84
CA LYS A 91 33.78 -13.49 -8.26
C LYS A 91 32.50 -12.91 -7.65
N ARG A 92 32.54 -11.65 -7.24
CA ARG A 92 31.41 -10.92 -6.61
C ARG A 92 30.30 -10.55 -7.59
N VAL A 93 30.57 -10.62 -8.88
CA VAL A 93 29.58 -10.40 -9.94
C VAL A 93 28.40 -11.38 -9.85
N GLY A 94 28.67 -12.66 -9.56
CA GLY A 94 27.62 -13.65 -9.36
C GLY A 94 26.69 -13.30 -8.20
N LEU A 95 27.22 -12.65 -7.16
CA LEU A 95 26.42 -12.17 -6.03
C LEU A 95 25.47 -11.05 -6.47
N ILE A 96 25.92 -10.10 -7.29
CA ILE A 96 25.07 -9.02 -7.83
C ILE A 96 23.89 -9.61 -8.60
N ARG A 97 24.15 -10.59 -9.47
CA ARG A 97 23.08 -11.27 -10.23
C ARG A 97 22.08 -11.96 -9.30
N SER A 98 22.58 -12.71 -8.30
CA SER A 98 21.71 -13.41 -7.34
C SER A 98 20.85 -12.45 -6.51
N LEU A 99 21.40 -11.29 -6.13
CA LEU A 99 20.69 -10.26 -5.40
C LEU A 99 19.61 -9.60 -6.28
N ALA A 100 19.95 -9.29 -7.52
CA ALA A 100 19.01 -8.72 -8.49
C ALA A 100 17.83 -9.67 -8.75
N ASP A 101 18.11 -10.96 -8.97
CA ASP A 101 17.08 -11.98 -9.19
C ASP A 101 16.18 -12.14 -7.94
N SER A 102 16.79 -12.16 -6.74
CA SER A 102 16.06 -12.22 -5.47
C SER A 102 15.15 -11.01 -5.27
N ILE A 103 15.66 -9.79 -5.48
CA ILE A 103 14.87 -8.55 -5.39
C ILE A 103 13.73 -8.58 -6.42
N GLY A 104 13.99 -9.02 -7.65
CA GLY A 104 12.96 -9.17 -8.68
C GLY A 104 11.82 -10.09 -8.26
N SER A 105 12.12 -11.21 -7.61
CA SER A 105 11.10 -12.12 -7.08
C SER A 105 10.27 -11.50 -5.96
N ILE A 106 10.92 -10.79 -5.03
CA ILE A 106 10.27 -10.13 -3.89
C ILE A 106 9.34 -9.03 -4.39
N LEU A 107 9.79 -8.21 -5.35
CA LEU A 107 9.00 -7.14 -5.94
C LEU A 107 7.76 -7.67 -6.67
N LYS A 108 7.88 -8.82 -7.34
CA LYS A 108 6.73 -9.47 -7.99
C LYS A 108 5.67 -9.86 -6.95
N GLU A 109 6.09 -10.52 -5.87
CA GLU A 109 5.16 -10.91 -4.80
C GLU A 109 4.56 -9.69 -4.10
N LEU A 110 5.37 -8.66 -3.84
CA LEU A 110 4.92 -7.41 -3.23
C LEU A 110 3.83 -6.74 -4.08
N LYS A 111 3.99 -6.74 -5.41
CA LYS A 111 2.99 -6.22 -6.34
C LYS A 111 1.68 -7.00 -6.24
N GLU A 112 1.74 -8.33 -6.26
CA GLU A 112 0.56 -9.19 -6.14
C GLU A 112 -0.20 -8.95 -4.83
N LEU A 113 0.51 -8.82 -3.71
CA LEU A 113 -0.10 -8.53 -2.41
C LEU A 113 -0.68 -7.12 -2.34
N ASN A 114 -0.02 -6.13 -2.94
CA ASN A 114 -0.52 -4.76 -2.99
C ASN A 114 -1.84 -4.69 -3.80
N ASP A 115 -1.92 -5.39 -4.94
CA ASP A 115 -3.14 -5.48 -5.73
C ASP A 115 -4.29 -6.16 -4.95
N ILE A 116 -3.98 -7.21 -4.18
CA ILE A 116 -4.96 -7.88 -3.31
C ILE A 116 -5.44 -6.94 -2.20
N ASN A 117 -4.52 -6.27 -1.51
CA ASN A 117 -4.84 -5.35 -0.43
C ASN A 117 -5.64 -4.14 -0.94
N GLY A 118 -5.33 -3.63 -2.14
CA GLY A 118 -6.11 -2.59 -2.80
C GLY A 118 -7.56 -3.00 -3.02
N LYS A 119 -7.80 -4.20 -3.56
CA LYS A 119 -9.15 -4.74 -3.74
C LYS A 119 -9.92 -4.90 -2.42
N LEU A 120 -9.24 -5.33 -1.34
CA LEU A 120 -9.87 -5.43 -0.01
C LEU A 120 -10.29 -4.05 0.52
N ILE A 121 -9.48 -3.02 0.27
CA ILE A 121 -9.81 -1.64 0.64
C ILE A 121 -11.03 -1.16 -0.16
N GLU A 122 -11.04 -1.38 -1.48
CA GLU A 122 -12.17 -1.01 -2.35
C GLU A 122 -13.48 -1.67 -1.88
N GLN A 123 -13.47 -2.98 -1.63
CA GLN A 123 -14.63 -3.71 -1.11
C GLN A 123 -15.10 -3.19 0.25
N SER A 124 -14.15 -2.83 1.13
CA SER A 124 -14.50 -2.27 2.44
C SER A 124 -15.18 -0.91 2.30
N LEU A 125 -14.72 -0.06 1.38
CA LEU A 125 -15.32 1.23 1.09
C LEU A 125 -16.71 1.08 0.46
N GLU A 126 -16.89 0.14 -0.47
CA GLU A 126 -18.20 -0.17 -1.05
C GLU A 126 -19.21 -0.58 0.03
N TYR A 127 -18.81 -1.45 0.96
CA TYR A 127 -19.67 -1.87 2.06
C TYR A 127 -20.04 -0.72 3.01
N VAL A 128 -19.08 0.15 3.35
CA VAL A 128 -19.33 1.35 4.16
C VAL A 128 -20.30 2.28 3.45
N ASN A 129 -20.10 2.56 2.16
CA ASN A 129 -21.00 3.40 1.37
C ASN A 129 -22.42 2.82 1.28
N PHE A 130 -22.54 1.52 1.03
CA PHE A 130 -23.83 0.82 1.04
C PHE A 130 -24.53 0.95 2.39
N SER A 131 -23.79 0.77 3.49
CA SER A 131 -24.32 0.89 4.85
C SER A 131 -24.79 2.31 5.18
N ILE A 132 -24.05 3.34 4.73
CA ILE A 132 -24.44 4.74 4.87
C ILE A 132 -25.75 5.01 4.11
N ASN A 133 -25.85 4.56 2.86
CA ASN A 133 -27.05 4.74 2.05
C ASN A 133 -28.27 4.07 2.70
N LEU A 134 -28.11 2.84 3.21
CA LEU A 134 -29.20 2.14 3.90
C LEU A 134 -29.69 2.91 5.14
N VAL A 135 -28.78 3.46 5.94
CA VAL A 135 -29.15 4.27 7.11
C VAL A 135 -29.82 5.57 6.68
N ALA A 136 -29.32 6.23 5.64
CA ALA A 136 -29.92 7.45 5.09
C ALA A 136 -31.35 7.21 4.61
N ASP A 137 -31.58 6.15 3.83
CA ASP A 137 -32.90 5.76 3.33
C ASP A 137 -33.90 5.50 4.47
N VAL A 138 -33.46 4.83 5.54
CA VAL A 138 -34.30 4.58 6.73
C VAL A 138 -34.65 5.90 7.44
N LEU A 139 -33.72 6.83 7.56
CA LEU A 139 -33.96 8.13 8.20
C LEU A 139 -34.90 9.02 7.38
N GLU A 140 -34.78 9.01 6.04
CA GLU A 140 -35.69 9.72 5.14
C GLU A 140 -37.09 9.10 5.16
N GLY A 141 -37.20 7.77 5.14
CA GLY A 141 -38.46 7.06 5.27
C GLY A 141 -39.14 7.33 6.61
N GLN A 142 -38.38 7.41 7.71
CA GLN A 142 -38.92 7.79 9.02
C GLN A 142 -39.43 9.24 9.03
N LYS A 143 -38.69 10.20 8.47
CA LYS A 143 -39.18 11.58 8.34
C LYS A 143 -40.48 11.66 7.55
N ALA A 144 -40.58 10.96 6.42
CA ALA A 144 -41.81 10.91 5.63
C ALA A 144 -42.99 10.31 6.41
N VAL A 145 -42.75 9.28 7.24
CA VAL A 145 -43.78 8.69 8.11
C VAL A 145 -44.18 9.62 9.26
N TYR A 146 -43.24 10.34 9.88
CA TYR A 146 -43.55 11.31 10.91
C TYR A 146 -44.33 12.51 10.35
N GLU A 147 -43.95 13.06 9.20
CA GLU A 147 -44.68 14.14 8.53
C GLU A 147 -46.08 13.70 8.07
N ALA A 148 -46.24 12.48 7.55
CA ALA A 148 -47.55 11.93 7.17
C ALA A 148 -48.50 11.80 8.38
N ASN A 149 -47.99 11.41 9.56
CA ASN A 149 -48.79 11.35 10.79
C ASN A 149 -49.14 12.74 11.36
N GLU A 150 -48.31 13.77 11.11
CA GLU A 150 -48.64 15.16 11.48
C GLU A 150 -49.71 15.78 10.57
N GLU A 151 -49.77 15.39 9.29
CA GLU A 151 -50.83 15.82 8.37
C GLU A 151 -52.16 15.08 8.60
N GLU A 152 -52.14 13.79 8.96
CA GLU A 152 -53.38 13.06 9.35
C GLU A 152 -54.01 13.58 10.66
N ASN A 153 -53.25 14.23 11.54
CA ASN A 153 -53.76 14.75 12.82
C ASN A 153 -54.30 16.20 12.74
N LYS A 154 -54.35 16.80 11.53
CA LYS A 154 -55.02 18.11 11.30
C LYS A 154 -56.44 17.99 10.76
N GLY A 155 -57.01 16.79 10.76
CA GLY A 155 -58.28 16.49 10.09
C GLY A 155 -59.27 15.64 10.88
N ASN A 156 -59.28 15.65 12.22
CA ASN A 156 -60.47 15.24 12.97
C ASN A 156 -60.44 15.70 14.42
N GLY A 157 -61.20 16.77 14.71
CA GLY A 157 -61.67 17.03 16.05
C GLY A 157 -62.66 15.94 16.47
N VAL A 158 -62.18 14.81 16.99
CA VAL A 158 -63.03 13.88 17.72
C VAL A 158 -63.17 14.38 19.15
N ARG A 159 -64.27 15.06 19.40
CA ARG A 159 -64.79 15.38 20.74
C ARG A 159 -65.06 14.05 21.47
N LEU A 160 -64.19 13.66 22.41
CA LEU A 160 -64.33 12.42 23.17
C LEU A 160 -64.59 12.60 24.67
N PHE A 161 -64.77 13.84 25.15
CA PHE A 161 -65.13 14.08 26.54
C PHE A 161 -66.25 15.11 26.64
N ASP A 162 -67.45 14.68 26.26
CA ASP A 162 -68.67 15.24 26.82
C ASP A 162 -69.67 14.11 27.07
N ALA A 163 -69.60 13.52 28.26
CA ALA A 163 -70.66 12.72 28.84
C ALA A 163 -70.61 12.91 30.36
N LYS A 164 -71.47 13.83 30.80
CA LYS A 164 -71.79 14.15 32.19
C LYS A 164 -72.58 13.02 32.84
N VAL A 165 -72.17 12.60 34.04
CA VAL A 165 -73.07 12.25 35.16
C VAL A 165 -72.47 12.84 36.43
#